data_AF-A0A7W9ULP2-F1
#
_entry.id   AF-A0A7W9ULP2-F1
#
_cell.length_a   1.000
_cell.length_b   1.000
_cell.length_c   1.000
_cell.angle_alpha   90.00
_cell.angle_beta   90.00
_cell.angle_gamma   90.00
#
_symmetry.space_group_name_H-M   'P 1'
#
loop_
_entity.id
_entity.type
_entity.pdbx_description
1 polymer ?
#
loop_
_entity_poly.entity_id
_entity_poly.type
_entity_poly.pdbx_seq_one_letter_code
_entity_poly.pdbx_strand_id
1 'polypeptide(L)'
;MTEVRLGDVIHGPFGDDCWRRVHGTGYDVLRKNDGSGEFWGLFVFFGPVVEPSSDPGAASGRTGVGRFVFRADEPVIRRTTSGPHDIRRA
;
A
#
# COMPACT_ATOMS: atom_id res chain seq x y z
N MET A 1 2.75 -9.76 -9.78
CA MET A 1 2.59 -8.75 -8.70
C MET A 1 3.56 -9.13 -7.60
N THR A 2 4.50 -8.25 -7.25
CA THR A 2 5.50 -8.58 -6.23
C THR A 2 4.82 -8.69 -4.89
N GLU A 3 4.94 -9.84 -4.23
CA GLU A 3 4.31 -10.13 -2.94
C GLU A 3 4.71 -9.06 -1.91
N VAL A 4 3.73 -8.27 -1.46
CA VAL A 4 3.88 -7.28 -0.40
C VAL A 4 3.88 -8.03 0.93
N ARG A 5 4.86 -7.75 1.78
CA ARG A 5 5.09 -8.45 3.05
C ARG A 5 4.90 -7.52 4.24
N LEU A 6 4.69 -8.13 5.40
CA LEU A 6 4.74 -7.39 6.67
C LEU A 6 6.10 -6.70 6.82
N GLY A 7 6.08 -5.43 7.20
CA GLY A 7 7.25 -4.56 7.33
C GLY A 7 7.58 -3.74 6.07
N ASP A 8 7.04 -4.10 4.90
CA ASP A 8 7.23 -3.34 3.67
C ASP A 8 6.66 -1.93 3.83
N VAL A 9 7.34 -0.94 3.25
CA VAL A 9 6.82 0.42 3.14
C VAL A 9 6.28 0.61 1.74
N ILE A 10 4.96 0.81 1.62
CA ILE A 10 4.25 0.97 0.36
C ILE A 10 3.73 2.39 0.21
N HIS A 11 3.67 2.88 -1.02
CA HIS A 11 2.99 4.13 -1.36
C HIS A 11 1.48 3.90 -1.41
N GLY A 12 0.69 4.92 -1.09
CA GLY A 12 -0.77 4.87 -1.16
C GLY A 12 -1.29 4.54 -2.57
N PRO A 13 -2.55 4.09 -2.69
CA PRO A 13 -3.20 3.95 -3.98
C PRO A 13 -3.30 5.30 -4.68
N PHE A 14 -3.52 5.29 -5.99
CA PHE A 14 -3.48 6.48 -6.84
C PHE A 14 -4.31 7.64 -6.24
N GLY A 15 -3.65 8.74 -5.89
CA GLY A 15 -4.26 9.92 -5.26
C GLY A 15 -3.99 10.09 -3.75
N ASP A 16 -3.49 9.06 -3.07
CA ASP A 16 -2.97 9.17 -1.70
C ASP A 16 -1.45 9.34 -1.73
N ASP A 17 -0.96 10.57 -1.55
CA ASP A 17 0.48 10.84 -1.47
C ASP A 17 1.05 10.56 -0.07
N CYS A 18 0.95 9.32 0.40
CA CYS A 18 1.53 8.95 1.70
C CYS A 18 2.21 7.58 1.64
N TRP A 19 3.25 7.40 2.46
CA TRP A 19 3.94 6.12 2.60
C TRP A 19 3.57 5.46 3.91
N ARG A 20 3.37 4.13 3.88
CA ARG A 20 2.88 3.36 5.02
C ARG A 20 3.59 2.05 5.18
N ARG A 21 3.82 1.65 6.43
CA ARG A 21 4.41 0.35 6.77
C ARG A 21 3.32 -0.69 6.92
N VAL A 22 3.41 -1.79 6.19
CA VAL A 22 2.44 -2.88 6.23
C VAL A 22 2.59 -3.67 7.54
N HIS A 23 1.57 -3.65 8.39
CA HIS A 23 1.47 -4.45 9.61
C HIS A 23 0.43 -5.58 9.48
N GLY A 24 -0.44 -5.51 8.48
CA GLY A 24 -1.41 -6.54 8.18
C GLY A 24 -1.80 -6.55 6.70
N THR A 25 -2.19 -7.72 6.21
CA THR A 25 -2.67 -7.95 4.84
C THR A 25 -4.05 -8.57 4.90
N GLY A 26 -4.91 -8.22 3.95
CA GLY A 26 -6.24 -8.78 3.77
C GLY A 26 -6.60 -8.85 2.30
N TYR A 27 -7.70 -9.53 2.02
CA TYR A 27 -8.28 -9.64 0.68
C TYR A 27 -9.75 -9.26 0.74
N ASP A 28 -10.21 -8.58 -0.30
CA ASP A 28 -11.61 -8.16 -0.45
C ASP A 28 -12.01 -8.27 -1.93
N VAL A 29 -13.30 -8.09 -2.23
CA VAL A 29 -13.81 -8.06 -3.60
C VAL A 29 -14.74 -6.88 -3.80
N LEU A 30 -14.63 -6.21 -4.95
CA LEU A 30 -15.48 -5.09 -5.31
C LEU A 30 -16.18 -5.38 -6.63
N ARG A 31 -17.50 -5.30 -6.66
CA ARG A 31 -18.26 -5.48 -7.90
C ARG A 31 -17.90 -4.39 -8.92
N LYS A 32 -17.65 -4.78 -10.18
CA LYS A 32 -17.43 -3.83 -11.27
C LYS A 32 -18.73 -3.08 -11.58
N ASN A 33 -18.62 -1.76 -11.79
CA ASN A 33 -19.76 -0.91 -12.13
C ASN A 33 -19.91 -0.69 -13.64
N ASP A 34 -19.52 -1.68 -14.44
CA ASP A 34 -19.57 -1.67 -15.92
C ASP A 34 -20.73 -2.51 -16.48
N GLY A 35 -21.60 -3.05 -15.60
CA GLY A 35 -22.71 -3.90 -15.99
C GLY A 35 -22.34 -5.35 -16.33
N SER A 36 -21.05 -5.72 -16.33
CA SER A 36 -20.59 -7.08 -16.66
C SER A 36 -20.99 -8.13 -15.62
N GLY A 37 -21.23 -7.70 -14.36
CA GLY A 37 -21.43 -8.60 -13.23
C GLY A 37 -20.14 -9.18 -12.64
N GLU A 38 -18.98 -8.78 -13.16
CA GLU A 38 -17.67 -9.22 -12.65
C GLU A 38 -17.28 -8.50 -11.35
N PHE A 39 -16.22 -9.00 -10.71
CA PHE A 39 -15.63 -8.44 -9.50
C PHE A 39 -14.15 -8.13 -9.70
N TRP A 40 -13.68 -7.04 -9.11
CA TRP A 40 -12.27 -6.78 -8.86
C TRP A 40 -11.84 -7.54 -7.61
N GLY A 41 -10.75 -8.30 -7.70
CA GLY A 41 -10.01 -8.72 -6.52
C GLY A 41 -9.29 -7.52 -5.92
N LEU A 42 -9.32 -7.40 -4.59
CA LEU A 42 -8.71 -6.29 -3.88
C LEU A 42 -7.68 -6.79 -2.88
N PHE A 43 -6.51 -6.17 -2.87
CA PHE A 43 -5.52 -6.34 -1.82
C PHE A 43 -5.67 -5.23 -0.79
N VAL A 44 -5.79 -5.63 0.47
CA VAL A 44 -5.98 -4.71 1.59
C VAL A 44 -4.72 -4.71 2.46
N PHE A 45 -4.17 -3.54 2.72
CA PHE A 45 -3.02 -3.38 3.62
C PHE A 45 -3.38 -2.49 4.81
N PHE A 46 -2.88 -2.85 5.98
CA PHE A 46 -3.09 -2.12 7.22
C PHE A 46 -1.77 -1.63 7.75
N GLY A 47 -1.71 -0.37 8.19
CA GLY A 47 -0.44 0.19 8.63
C GLY A 47 -0.46 1.65 9.03
N PRO A 48 0.48 2.08 9.89
CA PRO A 48 0.69 3.49 10.19
C PRO A 48 1.30 4.23 9.00
N VAL A 49 1.06 5.54 8.94
CA VAL A 49 1.80 6.48 8.09
C VAL A 49 3.25 6.55 8.57
N VAL A 50 4.19 6.38 7.64
CA VAL A 50 5.63 6.54 7.86
C VAL A 50 6.09 7.89 7.31
N GLU A 51 5.55 8.31 6.16
CA GLU A 51 5.77 9.65 5.61
C GLU A 51 4.40 10.24 5.27
N PRO A 52 3.92 11.25 6.02
CA PRO A 52 2.73 11.98 5.64
C PRO A 52 2.99 12.75 4.34
N SER A 53 1.92 13.00 3.58
CA SER A 53 2.02 13.84 2.38
C SER A 53 2.69 15.17 2.71
N SER A 54 3.49 15.68 1.76
CA SER A 54 4.03 17.04 1.84
C SER A 54 2.93 18.10 1.78
N ASP A 55 1.69 17.72 1.47
CA ASP A 55 0.53 18.59 1.49
C ASP A 55 0.06 18.83 2.96
N PRO A 56 0.21 20.06 3.49
CA PRO A 56 -0.17 20.39 4.86
C PRO A 56 -1.68 20.20 5.13
N GLY A 57 -2.51 20.09 4.10
CA GLY A 57 -3.95 19.81 4.20
C GLY A 57 -4.30 18.32 4.37
N ALA A 58 -3.43 17.40 3.91
CA ALA A 58 -3.69 15.96 3.95
C ALA A 58 -3.09 15.27 5.20
N ALA A 59 -2.11 15.91 5.84
CA ALA A 59 -1.36 15.36 6.96
C ALA A 59 -2.00 15.58 8.35
N SER A 60 -2.88 16.57 8.50
CA SER A 60 -3.33 17.07 9.81
C SER A 60 -4.37 16.20 10.56
N GLY A 61 -4.62 14.96 10.13
CA GLY A 61 -5.59 14.07 10.79
C GLY A 61 -5.37 12.56 10.66
N ARG A 62 -4.27 12.11 10.04
CA ARG A 62 -4.01 10.68 9.76
C ARG A 62 -2.93 10.06 10.66
N THR A 63 -2.77 10.55 11.89
CA THR A 63 -2.02 9.84 12.94
C THR A 63 -2.80 8.59 13.35
N GLY A 64 -2.57 7.47 12.67
CA GLY A 64 -3.24 6.21 12.96
C GLY A 64 -2.94 5.09 11.98
N VAL A 65 -3.20 3.85 12.42
CA VAL A 65 -3.23 2.67 11.56
C VAL A 65 -4.44 2.80 10.63
N GLY A 66 -4.19 2.88 9.32
CA GLY A 66 -5.22 3.01 8.30
C GLY A 66 -5.35 1.76 7.43
N ARG A 67 -6.42 1.71 6.62
CA ARG A 67 -6.68 0.68 5.60
C ARG A 67 -6.41 1.24 4.20
N PHE A 68 -5.68 0.50 3.38
CA PHE A 68 -5.37 0.80 1.97
C PHE A 68 -5.89 -0.33 1.11
N VAL A 69 -6.57 0.01 0.03
CA VAL A 69 -7.20 -0.96 -0.86
C VAL A 69 -6.65 -0.73 -2.25
N PHE A 70 -6.03 -1.75 -2.81
CA PHE A 70 -5.52 -1.76 -4.17
C PHE A 70 -6.33 -2.77 -4.95
N ARG A 71 -6.69 -2.44 -6.19
CA ARG A 71 -7.21 -3.47 -7.09
C ARG A 71 -6.07 -4.42 -7.48
N ALA A 72 -6.41 -5.67 -7.78
CA ALA A 72 -5.42 -6.69 -8.12
C ALA A 72 -4.65 -6.37 -9.41
N ASP A 73 -5.19 -5.52 -10.28
CA ASP A 73 -4.55 -5.01 -11.49
C ASP A 73 -3.71 -3.74 -11.26
N GLU A 74 -3.76 -3.14 -10.07
CA GLU A 74 -3.03 -1.91 -9.76
C GLU A 74 -1.59 -2.20 -9.28
N PRO A 75 -0.59 -1.47 -9.80
CA PRO A 75 0.77 -1.62 -9.31
C PRO A 75 0.89 -1.08 -7.88
N VAL A 76 1.52 -1.86 -7.00
CA VAL A 76 1.92 -1.39 -5.67
C VAL A 76 3.38 -0.94 -5.72
N ILE A 77 3.63 0.32 -5.41
CA ILE A 77 4.98 0.87 -5.28
C ILE A 77 5.49 0.58 -3.87
N ARG A 78 6.66 -0.05 -3.78
CA ARG A 78 7.28 -0.45 -2.51
C ARG A 78 8.70 0.11 -2.39
N ARG A 79 9.04 0.61 -1.21
CA ARG A 79 10.43 0.76 -0.76
C ARG A 79 10.82 -0.51 -0.02
N THR A 80 11.58 -1.38 -0.67
CA THR A 80 12.31 -2.42 0.05
C THR A 80 13.38 -1.70 0.86
N THR A 81 13.34 -1.79 2.18
CA THR A 81 14.55 -1.51 2.94
C THR A 81 15.54 -2.56 2.48
N SER A 82 16.59 -2.13 1.77
CA SER A 82 17.78 -2.98 1.62
C SER A 82 18.22 -3.31 3.04
N GLY A 83 17.90 -4.51 3.52
CA GLY A 83 18.59 -5.08 4.67
C GLY A 83 20.09 -5.05 4.35
N PRO A 84 20.98 -5.08 5.35
CA PRO A 84 22.42 -4.92 5.18
C PRO A 84 23.13 -6.11 4.48
N HIS A 85 22.46 -6.77 3.53
CA HIS A 85 22.90 -7.99 2.87
C HIS A 85 23.30 -7.80 1.40
N ASP A 86 23.61 -6.57 1.00
CA ASP A 86 24.24 -6.27 -0.31
C ASP A 86 25.67 -5.73 -0.14
N ILE A 87 26.45 -6.44 0.69
CA ILE A 87 27.92 -6.39 0.63
C ILE A 87 28.41 -7.78 0.23
N ARG A 88 28.05 -8.20 -0.99
CA ARG A 88 28.77 -9.31 -1.62
C ARG A 88 30.10 -8.78 -2.15
N ARG A 89 31.16 -9.23 -1.47
CA ARG A 89 32.55 -9.38 -1.92
C ARG A 89 32.76 -9.16 -3.42
N ALA A 90 33.70 -8.28 -3.75
CA ALA A 90 34.69 -8.50 -4.79
C ALA A 90 36.06 -8.15 -4.21
#